data_AF-A0A5N5T7B1-F1
#
_entry.id   AF-A0A5N5T7B1-F1
#
_cell.length_a   1.000
_cell.length_b   1.000
_cell.length_c   1.000
_cell.angle_alpha   90.00
_cell.angle_beta   90.00
_cell.angle_gamma   90.00
#
_symmetry.space_group_name_H-M   'P 1'
#
loop_
_entity.id
_entity.type
_entity.pdbx_description
1 polymer ?
#
loop_
_entity_poly.entity_id
_entity_poly.type
_entity_poly.pdbx_seq_one_letter_code
_entity_poly.pdbx_strand_id
1 'polypeptide(L)'
;MAELTQRVGVLAEGISKMKRTLVGVVQIDPRKLLDEGVRRELVRQVATSLHHGFVFNQKGKGNDLKKRLEIVGRQMKGFQTSFEYIQDYINTYGLKMWQEEMTRIINYNVEQVI
;
A
#
# COMPACT_ATOMS: atom_id res chain seq x y z
N MET A 1 1.47 3.01 18.85
CA MET A 1 0.96 1.83 18.12
C MET A 1 -0.44 1.44 18.57
N ALA A 2 -0.67 1.18 19.86
CA ALA A 2 -1.99 0.79 20.38
C ALA A 2 -3.14 1.72 19.95
N GLU A 3 -2.97 3.03 20.04
CA GLU A 3 -3.99 3.99 19.63
C GLU A 3 -4.32 3.95 18.12
N LEU A 4 -3.30 3.81 17.27
CA LEU A 4 -3.51 3.71 15.81
C LEU A 4 -4.20 2.41 15.45
N THR A 5 -3.79 1.29 16.04
CA THR A 5 -4.43 -0.01 15.86
C THR A 5 -5.89 0.01 16.32
N GLN A 6 -6.17 0.63 17.47
CA GLN A 6 -7.54 0.80 17.97
C GLN A 6 -8.39 1.61 17.00
N ARG A 7 -7.87 2.74 16.47
CA ARG A 7 -8.58 3.56 15.48
C ARG A 7 -8.87 2.78 14.19
N VAL A 8 -7.90 2.01 13.69
CA VAL A 8 -8.09 1.14 12.51
C VAL A 8 -9.18 0.10 12.77
N GLY A 9 -9.17 -0.55 13.94
CA GLY A 9 -10.19 -1.52 14.32
C GLY A 9 -11.60 -0.92 14.38
N VAL A 10 -11.77 0.21 15.06
CA VAL A 10 -13.07 0.90 15.17
C VAL A 10 -13.59 1.34 13.80
N LEU A 11 -12.71 1.85 12.93
CA LEU A 11 -13.05 2.25 11.57
C LEU A 11 -13.52 1.05 10.75
N ALA A 12 -12.77 -0.06 10.79
CA ALA A 12 -13.10 -1.25 10.03
C ALA A 12 -14.41 -1.90 10.51
N GLU A 13 -14.64 -1.92 11.83
CA GLU A 13 -15.91 -2.36 12.41
C GLU A 13 -17.08 -1.48 11.96
N GLY A 14 -16.89 -0.15 11.96
CA GLY A 14 -17.87 0.81 11.45
C GLY A 14 -18.22 0.54 9.99
N ILE A 15 -17.21 0.38 9.13
CA ILE A 15 -17.37 0.07 7.70
C ILE A 15 -18.08 -1.28 7.50
N SER A 16 -17.75 -2.30 8.30
CA SER A 16 -18.41 -3.60 8.23
C SER A 16 -19.89 -3.55 8.59
N LYS A 17 -20.32 -2.59 9.43
CA LYS A 17 -21.72 -2.41 9.82
C LYS A 17 -22.50 -1.54 8.82
N MET A 18 -21.81 -0.81 7.94
CA MET A 18 -22.48 0.04 6.95
C MET A 18 -23.16 -0.80 5.86
N LYS A 19 -24.39 -0.40 5.51
CA LYS A 19 -25.13 -0.98 4.38
C LYS A 19 -24.69 -0.35 3.07
N ARG A 20 -24.94 -1.05 1.96
CA ARG A 20 -24.81 -0.47 0.62
C ARG A 20 -25.71 0.75 0.51
N THR A 21 -25.13 1.86 0.05
CA THR A 21 -25.81 3.15 -0.01
C THR A 21 -25.96 3.58 -1.47
N LEU A 22 -27.16 3.94 -1.88
CA LEU A 22 -27.40 4.50 -3.22
C LEU A 22 -27.16 6.02 -3.16
N VAL A 23 -26.21 6.51 -3.96
CA VAL A 23 -25.93 7.94 -4.12
C VAL A 23 -26.24 8.31 -5.57
N GLY A 24 -27.40 8.94 -5.77
CA GLY A 24 -27.94 9.18 -7.11
C GLY A 24 -28.25 7.86 -7.82
N VAL A 25 -27.52 7.56 -8.89
CA VAL A 25 -27.62 6.30 -9.66
C VAL A 25 -26.53 5.28 -9.31
N VAL A 26 -25.59 5.62 -8.42
CA VAL A 26 -24.43 4.79 -8.08
C VAL A 26 -24.68 4.08 -6.76
N GLN A 27 -24.56 2.76 -6.75
CA GLN A 27 -24.59 1.98 -5.51
C GLN A 27 -23.17 1.86 -4.95
N ILE A 28 -22.97 2.38 -3.74
CA ILE A 28 -21.70 2.33 -3.02
C ILE A 28 -21.70 1.13 -2.08
N ASP A 29 -20.66 0.31 -2.18
CA ASP A 29 -20.34 -0.75 -1.24
C ASP A 29 -19.15 -0.28 -0.37
N PRO A 30 -19.36 0.07 0.91
CA PRO A 30 -18.31 0.62 1.79
C PRO A 30 -17.09 -0.29 1.91
N ARG A 31 -17.29 -1.62 1.84
CA ARG A 31 -16.19 -2.57 1.95
C ARG A 31 -15.31 -2.57 0.70
N LYS A 32 -15.94 -2.53 -0.48
CA LYS A 32 -15.19 -2.36 -1.74
C LYS A 32 -14.43 -1.04 -1.76
N LEU A 33 -15.05 0.03 -1.26
CA LEU A 33 -14.42 1.35 -1.20
C LEU A 33 -13.19 1.35 -0.27
N LEU A 34 -13.27 0.66 0.87
CA LEU A 34 -12.12 0.45 1.76
C LEU A 34 -11.00 -0.33 1.06
N ASP A 35 -11.31 -1.47 0.45
CA ASP A 35 -10.31 -2.29 -0.25
C ASP A 35 -9.62 -1.51 -1.38
N GLU A 36 -10.40 -0.76 -2.18
CA GLU A 36 -9.84 0.11 -3.22
C GLU A 36 -8.98 1.23 -2.64
N GLY A 37 -9.41 1.86 -1.55
CA GLY A 37 -8.66 2.93 -0.88
C GLY A 37 -7.33 2.45 -0.34
N VAL A 38 -7.33 1.33 0.38
CA VAL A 38 -6.12 0.69 0.93
C VAL A 38 -5.15 0.31 -0.19
N ARG A 39 -5.69 -0.27 -1.28
CA ARG A 39 -4.89 -0.65 -2.45
C ARG A 39 -4.26 0.56 -3.14
N ARG A 40 -5.01 1.64 -3.38
CA ARG A 40 -4.48 2.89 -3.96
C ARG A 40 -3.40 3.51 -3.10
N GLU A 41 -3.61 3.53 -1.79
CA GLU A 41 -2.63 4.10 -0.85
C GLU A 41 -1.35 3.26 -0.81
N LEU A 42 -1.44 1.93 -0.85
CA LEU A 42 -0.29 1.04 -0.96
C LEU A 42 0.54 1.36 -2.23
N VAL A 43 -0.11 1.44 -3.39
CA VAL A 43 0.56 1.76 -4.66
C VAL A 43 1.26 3.11 -4.58
N ARG A 44 0.58 4.13 -4.04
CA ARG A 44 1.13 5.47 -3.87
C ARG A 44 2.38 5.48 -3.00
N GLN A 45 2.34 4.79 -1.85
CA GLN A 45 3.45 4.72 -0.91
C GLN A 45 4.65 3.98 -1.50
N VAL A 46 4.42 2.83 -2.12
CA VAL A 46 5.47 2.05 -2.79
C VAL A 46 6.10 2.87 -3.92
N ALA A 47 5.30 3.46 -4.82
CA ALA A 47 5.81 4.27 -5.91
C ALA A 47 6.64 5.46 -5.41
N THR A 48 6.19 6.13 -4.34
CA THR A 48 6.93 7.23 -3.71
C THR A 48 8.27 6.77 -3.13
N SER A 49 8.29 5.64 -2.42
CA SER A 49 9.50 5.03 -1.89
C SER A 49 10.49 4.63 -2.99
N LEU A 50 10.00 4.03 -4.07
CA LEU A 50 10.82 3.66 -5.22
C LEU A 50 11.38 4.90 -5.91
N HIS A 51 10.56 5.92 -6.16
CA HIS A 51 10.99 7.18 -6.77
C HIS A 51 12.11 7.83 -5.95
N HIS A 52 11.90 8.04 -4.64
CA HIS A 52 12.94 8.65 -3.79
C HIS A 52 14.20 7.77 -3.65
N GLY A 53 14.02 6.45 -3.65
CA GLY A 53 15.12 5.48 -3.58
C GLY A 53 15.98 5.42 -4.83
N PHE A 54 15.37 5.61 -6.01
CA PHE A 54 16.00 5.42 -7.32
C PHE A 54 16.21 6.71 -8.13
N VAL A 55 15.92 7.89 -7.58
CA VAL A 55 16.41 9.16 -8.17
C VAL A 55 17.93 9.25 -7.96
N PHE A 56 18.67 8.90 -9.01
CA PHE A 56 20.13 8.96 -9.04
C PHE A 56 20.58 10.38 -9.37
N ASN A 57 21.10 11.09 -8.37
CA ASN A 57 21.74 12.37 -8.63
C ASN A 57 23.12 12.10 -9.29
N GLN A 58 23.40 12.71 -10.45
CA GLN A 58 24.59 12.45 -11.28
C GLN A 58 25.95 12.66 -10.57
N LYS A 59 25.96 13.17 -9.34
CA LYS A 59 27.15 13.47 -8.53
C LYS A 59 27.47 12.42 -7.45
N GLY A 60 26.66 11.37 -7.30
CA GLY A 60 26.84 10.34 -6.26
C GLY A 60 27.90 9.29 -6.62
N LYS A 61 28.90 9.09 -5.75
CA LYS A 61 29.84 7.96 -5.84
C LYS A 61 29.06 6.64 -5.69
N GLY A 62 29.38 5.61 -6.48
CA GLY A 62 28.65 4.32 -6.55
C GLY A 62 28.38 3.56 -5.23
N ASN A 63 28.98 3.98 -4.11
CA ASN A 63 28.68 3.50 -2.76
C ASN A 63 27.30 3.98 -2.22
N ASP A 64 26.61 4.89 -2.90
CA ASP A 64 25.28 5.39 -2.52
C ASP A 64 24.14 4.43 -2.94
N LEU A 65 24.32 3.67 -4.04
CA LEU A 65 23.29 2.77 -4.56
C LEU A 65 22.92 1.65 -3.58
N LYS A 66 23.92 0.96 -3.02
CA LYS A 66 23.69 -0.15 -2.09
C LYS A 66 22.91 0.32 -0.85
N LYS A 67 23.30 1.46 -0.27
CA LYS A 67 22.63 2.04 0.91
C LYS A 67 21.19 2.44 0.60
N ARG A 68 20.95 3.05 -0.56
CA ARG A 68 19.59 3.40 -1.01
C ARG A 68 18.73 2.17 -1.21
N LEU A 69 19.26 1.13 -1.84
CA LEU A 69 18.55 -0.14 -2.03
C LEU A 69 18.20 -0.80 -0.69
N GLU A 70 19.12 -0.77 0.29
CA GLU A 70 18.84 -1.25 1.65
C GLU A 70 17.76 -0.43 2.38
N ILE A 71 17.69 0.88 2.15
CA ILE A 71 16.62 1.73 2.69
C ILE A 71 15.28 1.38 2.06
N VAL A 72 15.22 1.29 0.73
CA VAL A 72 14.00 0.87 0.02
C VAL A 72 13.57 -0.53 0.46
N GLY A 73 14.50 -1.49 0.54
CA GLY A 73 14.22 -2.84 1.01
C GLY A 73 13.63 -2.87 2.42
N ARG A 74 14.15 -2.04 3.35
CA ARG A 74 13.58 -1.89 4.69
C ARG A 74 12.18 -1.28 4.67
N GLN A 75 11.93 -0.27 3.83
CA GLN A 75 10.59 0.32 3.68
C GLN A 75 9.58 -0.68 3.12
N MET A 76 9.95 -1.42 2.07
CA MET A 76 9.10 -2.47 1.49
C MET A 76 8.78 -3.56 2.50
N LYS A 77 9.77 -3.98 3.30
CA LYS A 77 9.53 -4.93 4.38
C LYS A 77 8.59 -4.37 5.44
N GLY A 78 8.74 -3.10 5.81
CA GLY A 78 7.83 -2.41 6.71
C GLY A 78 6.39 -2.37 6.20
N PHE A 79 6.17 -2.13 4.90
CA PHE A 79 4.83 -2.20 4.31
C PHE A 79 4.25 -3.61 4.37
N GLN A 80 5.01 -4.63 3.99
CA GLN A 80 4.57 -6.03 4.07
C GLN A 80 4.14 -6.40 5.50
N THR A 81 4.97 -6.09 6.50
CA THR A 81 4.67 -6.34 7.92
C THR A 81 3.45 -5.54 8.39
N SER A 82 3.27 -4.30 7.94
CA SER A 82 2.09 -3.51 8.29
C SER A 82 0.80 -4.14 7.77
N PHE A 83 0.84 -4.71 6.56
CA PHE A 83 -0.31 -5.41 5.97
C PHE A 83 -0.65 -6.71 6.69
N GLU A 84 0.36 -7.44 7.16
CA GLU A 84 0.19 -8.61 8.02
C GLU A 84 -0.48 -8.25 9.35
N TYR A 85 -0.15 -7.09 9.94
CA TYR A 85 -0.78 -6.63 11.18
C TYR A 85 -2.22 -6.16 11.01
N ILE A 86 -2.55 -5.46 9.91
CA ILE A 86 -3.91 -4.91 9.75
C ILE A 86 -4.91 -5.91 9.16
N GLN A 87 -4.46 -7.04 8.60
CA GLN A 87 -5.31 -7.98 7.84
C GLN A 87 -6.54 -8.44 8.62
N ASP A 88 -6.38 -8.73 9.91
CA ASP A 88 -7.46 -9.22 10.77
C ASP A 88 -8.47 -8.12 11.10
N TYR A 89 -8.02 -6.86 11.13
CA TYR A 89 -8.88 -5.71 11.40
C TYR A 89 -9.73 -5.35 10.20
N ILE A 90 -9.15 -5.36 8.99
CA ILE A 90 -9.86 -4.99 7.75
C ILE A 90 -10.59 -6.17 7.10
N ASN A 91 -10.40 -7.39 7.62
CA ASN A 91 -10.97 -8.64 7.10
C ASN A 91 -10.69 -8.83 5.59
N THR A 92 -9.44 -8.60 5.20
CA THR A 92 -8.95 -8.73 3.82
C THR A 92 -7.59 -9.41 3.82
N TYR A 93 -7.29 -10.19 2.77
CA TYR A 93 -6.01 -10.86 2.60
C TYR A 93 -4.88 -9.86 2.28
N GLY A 94 -4.32 -9.24 3.33
CA GLY A 94 -3.32 -8.18 3.21
C GLY A 94 -2.07 -8.60 2.44
N LEU A 95 -1.56 -9.81 2.70
CA LEU A 95 -0.39 -10.36 1.99
C LEU A 95 -0.66 -10.60 0.50
N LYS A 96 -1.87 -11.06 0.15
CA LYS A 96 -2.27 -11.25 -1.25
C LYS A 96 -2.35 -9.90 -1.98
N MET A 97 -2.98 -8.91 -1.35
CA MET A 97 -3.06 -7.55 -1.90
C MET A 97 -1.66 -6.95 -2.11
N TRP A 98 -0.76 -7.12 -1.13
CA TRP A 98 0.64 -6.70 -1.24
C TRP A 98 1.32 -7.32 -2.46
N GLN A 99 1.21 -8.65 -2.62
CA GLN A 99 1.83 -9.35 -3.75
C GLN A 99 1.27 -8.87 -5.10
N GLU A 100 -0.05 -8.78 -5.22
CA GLU A 100 -0.73 -8.34 -6.45
C GLU A 100 -0.29 -6.93 -6.87
N GLU A 101 -0.28 -5.98 -5.93
CA GLU A 101 0.12 -4.61 -6.26
C GLU A 101 1.62 -4.47 -6.50
N MET A 102 2.47 -5.20 -5.77
CA MET A 102 3.92 -5.19 -6.03
C MET A 102 4.23 -5.71 -7.43
N THR A 103 3.61 -6.83 -7.84
CA THR A 103 3.74 -7.35 -9.20
C THR A 103 3.25 -6.34 -10.23
N ARG A 104 2.09 -5.71 -9.99
CA ARG A 104 1.53 -4.69 -10.88
C ARG A 104 2.46 -3.49 -11.05
N ILE A 105 3.02 -2.97 -9.96
CA ILE A 105 3.93 -1.83 -9.98
C ILE A 105 5.21 -2.17 -10.74
N ILE A 106 5.81 -3.33 -10.47
CA ILE A 106 7.04 -3.76 -11.16
C ILE A 106 6.78 -3.92 -12.65
N ASN A 107 5.72 -4.64 -13.03
CA ASN A 107 5.38 -4.84 -14.44
C ASN A 107 5.12 -3.51 -15.16
N TYR A 108 4.37 -2.60 -14.53
CA TYR A 108 4.14 -1.27 -15.10
C TYR A 108 5.45 -0.49 -15.32
N ASN A 109 6.36 -0.52 -14.35
CA ASN A 109 7.65 0.17 -14.49
C ASN A 109 8.56 -0.50 -15.54
N VAL A 110 8.51 -1.83 -15.69
CA VAL A 110 9.28 -2.54 -16.72
C VAL A 110 8.72 -2.29 -18.12
N GLU A 111 7.40 -2.33 -18.30
CA GLU A 111 6.74 -2.07 -19.58
C GLU A 111 6.94 -0.63 -20.07
N GLN A 112 7.03 0.35 -19.17
CA GLN A 112 7.28 1.76 -19.53
C GLN A 112 8.76 2.07 -19.86
N VAL A 113 9.68 1.16 -19.55
CA VAL A 113 11.12 1.33 -19.77
C VAL A 113 11.59 0.71 -21.10
N ILE A 114 10.72 -0.03 -21.79
CA ILE A 114 10.94 -0.59 -23.14
C ILE A 114 10.31 0.34 -24.17
#